data_AF-A0A7W0KZI8-F1
#
_entry.id   AF-A0A7W0KZI8-F1
#
_cell.length_a   1.000
_cell.length_b   1.000
_cell.length_c   1.000
_cell.angle_alpha   90.00
_cell.angle_beta   90.00
_cell.angle_gamma   90.00
#
_symmetry.space_group_name_H-M   'P 1'
#
loop_
_entity.id
_entity.type
_entity.pdbx_description
1 polymer ?
#
loop_
_entity_poly.entity_id
_entity_poly.type
_entity_poly.pdbx_seq_one_letter_code
_entity_poly.pdbx_strand_id
1 'polypeptide(L)'
;RRSTIKLISWPVAAVIEFIRSTPLLVQLFFLFYVMPQHFNVTLSPFATGALGLGIHYACYTSESYRAGIESVDRGQWEAATAMNLATTTTWTRIILPQAIPTVIPALGNYLVAMFKDAPLLSTITVIELLAAADRVQAITFRSTEAYTMAGVLFLAVSIPSAALVRYLERRFRYERA
;
A
#
# COMPACT_ATOMS: atom_id res chain seq x y z
N ARG A 1 3.23 16.90 2.32
CA ARG A 1 3.61 18.12 3.08
C ARG A 1 4.14 19.28 2.22
N ARG A 2 3.98 19.28 0.88
CA ARG A 2 4.37 20.41 0.00
C ARG A 2 3.29 21.49 -0.19
N SER A 3 2.07 21.29 0.33
CA SER A 3 1.05 22.36 0.32
C SER A 3 1.53 23.52 1.19
N THR A 4 1.56 24.73 0.63
CA THR A 4 1.90 25.97 1.33
C THR A 4 0.84 26.34 2.37
N ILE A 5 -0.37 25.77 2.25
CA ILE A 5 -1.48 26.00 3.18
C ILE A 5 -1.34 25.06 4.37
N LYS A 6 -0.82 25.58 5.48
CA LYS A 6 -0.62 24.83 6.74
C LYS A 6 -1.90 24.14 7.21
N LEU A 7 -3.05 24.79 7.04
CA LEU A 7 -4.38 24.31 7.40
C LEU A 7 -4.80 23.02 6.69
N ILE A 8 -4.23 22.72 5.53
CA ILE A 8 -4.47 21.48 4.78
C ILE A 8 -3.37 20.47 5.09
N SER A 9 -2.11 20.93 5.13
CA SER A 9 -0.96 20.03 5.28
C SER A 9 -0.93 19.30 6.63
N TRP A 10 -1.38 19.95 7.71
CA TRP A 10 -1.28 19.41 9.06
C TRP A 10 -2.35 18.36 9.37
N PRO A 11 -3.65 18.58 9.07
CA PRO A 11 -4.67 17.53 9.25
C PRO A 11 -4.39 16.29 8.40
N VAL A 12 -3.97 16.47 7.14
CA VAL A 12 -3.62 15.34 6.27
C VAL A 12 -2.45 14.54 6.84
N ALA A 13 -1.42 15.22 7.33
CA ALA A 13 -0.28 14.55 7.96
C ALA A 13 -0.69 13.80 9.24
N ALA A 14 -1.60 14.37 10.05
CA ALA A 14 -2.11 13.72 11.25
C ALA A 14 -2.92 12.46 10.92
N VAL A 15 -3.79 12.50 9.90
CA VAL A 15 -4.57 11.33 9.45
C VAL A 15 -3.65 10.23 8.93
N ILE A 16 -2.67 10.57 8.09
CA ILE A 16 -1.69 9.60 7.58
C ILE A 16 -0.92 8.95 8.75
N GLU A 17 -0.45 9.75 9.70
CA GLU A 17 0.30 9.23 10.84
C GLU A 17 -0.56 8.36 11.76
N PHE A 18 -1.81 8.75 11.99
CA PHE A 18 -2.78 7.96 12.74
C PHE A 18 -3.03 6.59 12.10
N ILE A 19 -3.26 6.54 10.79
CA ILE A 19 -3.49 5.29 10.05
C ILE A 19 -2.22 4.41 10.08
N ARG A 20 -1.03 5.00 9.93
CA ARG A 20 0.22 4.23 9.98
C ARG A 20 0.56 3.75 11.39
N SER A 21 0.15 4.49 12.43
CA SER A 21 0.40 4.16 13.84
C SER A 21 -0.62 3.18 14.42
N THR A 22 -1.71 2.88 13.72
CA THR A 22 -2.73 1.93 14.17
C THR A 22 -2.59 0.59 13.45
N PRO A 23 -2.71 -0.55 14.14
CA PRO A 23 -2.63 -1.85 13.49
C PRO A 23 -3.77 -2.04 12.47
N LEU A 24 -3.45 -2.58 11.29
CA LEU A 24 -4.43 -2.85 10.24
C LEU A 24 -5.62 -3.70 10.74
N LEU A 25 -5.36 -4.71 11.57
CA LEU A 25 -6.42 -5.55 12.13
C LEU A 25 -7.43 -4.73 12.97
N VAL A 26 -6.94 -3.77 13.77
CA VAL A 26 -7.79 -2.87 14.56
C VAL A 26 -8.62 -1.98 13.64
N GLN A 27 -8.04 -1.48 12.55
CA GLN A 27 -8.76 -0.68 11.55
C GLN A 27 -9.90 -1.49 10.91
N LEU A 28 -9.64 -2.74 10.51
CA LEU A 28 -10.64 -3.63 9.93
C LEU A 28 -11.77 -3.95 10.91
N PHE A 29 -11.44 -4.24 12.18
CA PHE A 29 -12.43 -4.48 13.22
C PHE A 29 -13.31 -3.26 13.47
N PHE A 30 -12.70 -2.07 13.51
CA PHE A 30 -13.45 -0.83 13.67
C PHE A 30 -14.43 -0.63 12.51
N LEU A 31 -13.97 -0.77 11.26
CA LEU A 31 -14.82 -0.60 10.09
C LEU A 31 -15.93 -1.65 9.99
N PHE A 32 -15.67 -2.90 10.38
CA PHE A 32 -16.63 -4.00 10.19
C PHE A 32 -17.60 -4.17 11.37
N TYR A 33 -17.14 -4.01 12.61
CA TYR A 33 -17.94 -4.27 13.80
C TYR A 33 -18.43 -2.99 14.50
N VAL A 34 -17.57 -1.98 14.62
CA VAL A 34 -17.88 -0.75 15.38
C VAL A 34 -18.69 0.23 14.54
N MET A 35 -18.31 0.42 13.27
CA MET A 35 -18.94 1.40 12.38
C MET A 35 -20.44 1.15 12.18
N PRO A 36 -20.90 -0.10 11.92
CA PRO A 36 -22.33 -0.38 11.81
C PRO A 36 -23.11 -0.11 13.10
N GLN A 37 -22.53 -0.48 14.25
CA GLN A 37 -23.21 -0.40 15.54
C GLN A 37 -23.41 1.04 16.03
N HIS A 38 -22.42 1.92 15.79
CA HIS A 38 -22.43 3.28 16.34
C HIS A 38 -22.81 4.35 15.32
N PHE A 39 -22.57 4.12 14.03
CA PHE A 39 -22.79 5.10 12.97
C PHE A 39 -23.79 4.63 11.91
N ASN A 40 -24.33 3.40 12.05
CA ASN A 40 -25.31 2.82 11.14
C ASN A 40 -24.86 2.76 9.68
N VAL A 41 -23.54 2.71 9.46
CA VAL A 41 -22.91 2.53 8.14
C VAL A 41 -22.45 1.09 8.01
N THR A 42 -23.09 0.35 7.10
CA THR A 42 -22.79 -1.06 6.83
C THR A 42 -22.12 -1.22 5.48
N LEU A 43 -20.99 -1.92 5.46
CA LEU A 43 -20.29 -2.31 4.25
C LEU A 43 -20.27 -3.83 4.14
N SER A 44 -20.22 -4.36 2.91
CA SER A 44 -19.99 -5.79 2.74
C SER A 44 -18.58 -6.16 3.27
N PRO A 45 -18.34 -7.43 3.65
CA PRO A 45 -17.01 -7.91 4.05
C PRO A 45 -15.92 -7.51 3.05
N PHE A 46 -16.19 -7.75 1.76
CA PHE A 46 -15.26 -7.40 0.68
C PHE A 46 -15.00 -5.89 0.59
N ALA A 47 -16.06 -5.07 0.62
CA ALA A 47 -15.90 -3.61 0.57
C ALA A 47 -15.13 -3.08 1.79
N THR A 48 -15.39 -3.64 2.97
CA THR A 48 -14.67 -3.30 4.20
C THR A 48 -13.18 -3.64 4.10
N GLY A 49 -12.86 -4.84 3.62
CA GLY A 49 -11.49 -5.27 3.40
C GLY A 49 -10.77 -4.42 2.35
N ALA A 50 -11.43 -4.15 1.21
CA ALA A 50 -10.89 -3.32 0.14
C ALA A 50 -10.60 -1.89 0.60
N LEU A 51 -11.51 -1.26 1.35
CA LEU A 51 -11.31 0.08 1.90
C LEU A 51 -10.27 0.09 3.01
N GLY A 52 -10.32 -0.85 3.94
CA GLY A 52 -9.38 -0.94 5.05
C GLY A 52 -7.94 -1.12 4.58
N LEU A 53 -7.68 -2.14 3.74
CA LEU A 53 -6.37 -2.35 3.12
C LEU A 53 -5.99 -1.18 2.22
N GLY A 54 -6.91 -0.70 1.37
CA GLY A 54 -6.67 0.37 0.41
C GLY A 54 -6.23 1.66 1.10
N ILE A 55 -6.95 2.10 2.14
CA ILE A 55 -6.62 3.31 2.89
C ILE A 55 -5.31 3.13 3.68
N HIS A 56 -5.13 1.96 4.31
CA HIS A 56 -3.92 1.63 5.05
C HIS A 56 -2.69 1.78 4.15
N TYR A 57 -2.67 1.05 3.03
CA TYR A 57 -1.56 1.05 2.09
C TYR A 57 -1.45 2.37 1.29
N ALA A 58 -2.55 3.11 1.08
CA ALA A 58 -2.49 4.46 0.50
C ALA A 58 -1.66 5.41 1.38
N CYS A 59 -1.78 5.31 2.70
CA CYS A 59 -0.98 6.13 3.62
C CYS A 59 0.52 5.81 3.51
N TYR A 60 0.89 4.53 3.46
CA TYR A 60 2.28 4.09 3.28
C TYR A 60 2.86 4.47 1.92
N THR A 61 2.09 4.29 0.85
CA THR A 61 2.52 4.65 -0.52
C THR A 61 2.63 6.17 -0.69
N SER A 62 1.79 6.98 -0.02
CA SER A 62 1.89 8.44 -0.05
C SER A 62 3.25 8.96 0.43
N GLU A 63 3.85 8.31 1.42
CA GLU A 63 5.19 8.64 1.93
C GLU A 63 6.28 8.25 0.94
N SER A 64 6.14 7.11 0.25
CA SER A 64 7.06 6.73 -0.83
C SER A 64 7.00 7.72 -1.99
N TYR A 65 5.80 8.14 -2.41
CA TYR A 65 5.66 9.18 -3.43
C TYR A 65 6.31 10.50 -2.99
N ARG A 66 6.08 10.91 -1.73
CA ARG A 66 6.72 12.12 -1.17
C ARG A 66 8.24 12.00 -1.21
N ALA A 67 8.79 10.90 -0.70
CA ALA A 67 10.23 10.66 -0.67
C ALA A 67 10.84 10.64 -2.08
N GLY A 68 10.18 10.01 -3.05
CA GLY A 68 10.65 10.00 -4.44
C GLY A 68 10.62 11.37 -5.12
N ILE A 69 9.65 12.22 -4.79
CA ILE A 69 9.62 13.61 -5.29
C ILE A 69 10.69 14.46 -4.61
N GLU A 70 10.96 14.23 -3.31
CA GLU A 70 12.01 14.91 -2.55
C GLU A 70 13.43 14.46 -2.93
N SER A 71 13.58 13.26 -3.50
CA SER A 71 14.89 12.78 -3.98
C SER A 71 15.33 13.39 -5.31
N VAL A 72 14.45 14.12 -6.02
CA VAL A 72 14.84 14.82 -7.25
C VAL A 72 15.74 16.01 -6.89
N ASP A 73 16.90 16.07 -7.54
CA ASP A 73 17.93 17.09 -7.27
C ASP A 73 17.34 18.51 -7.30
N ARG A 74 17.74 19.33 -6.33
CA ARG A 74 17.23 20.70 -6.18
C ARG A 74 17.55 21.57 -7.41
N GLY A 75 18.67 21.32 -8.08
CA GLY A 75 19.05 21.98 -9.33
C GLY A 75 18.06 21.77 -10.47
N GLN A 76 17.34 20.64 -10.52
CA GLN A 76 16.27 20.42 -11.51
C GLN A 76 15.09 21.39 -11.30
N TRP A 77 14.76 21.66 -10.05
CA TRP A 77 13.73 22.64 -9.70
C TRP A 77 14.19 24.06 -10.01
N GLU A 78 15.42 24.40 -9.61
CA GLU A 78 16.01 25.73 -9.82
C GLU A 78 16.20 26.04 -11.32
N ALA A 79 16.65 25.08 -12.12
CA ALA A 79 16.78 25.22 -13.57
C ALA A 79 15.42 25.42 -14.26
N ALA A 80 14.39 24.66 -13.84
CA ALA A 80 13.04 24.84 -14.38
C ALA A 80 12.48 26.23 -14.07
N THR A 81 12.76 26.76 -12.87
CA THR A 81 12.43 28.14 -12.50
C THR A 81 13.24 29.17 -13.30
N ALA A 82 14.55 28.97 -13.48
CA ALA A 82 15.43 29.88 -14.22
C ALA A 82 15.05 29.97 -15.71
N MET A 83 14.57 28.87 -16.30
CA MET A 83 14.06 28.84 -17.68
C MET A 83 12.59 29.30 -17.79
N ASN A 84 11.97 29.77 -16.70
CA ASN A 84 10.58 30.19 -16.65
C ASN A 84 9.61 29.15 -17.23
N LEU A 85 9.86 27.86 -16.95
CA LEU A 85 9.00 26.79 -17.43
C LEU A 85 7.65 26.81 -16.72
N ALA A 86 6.59 26.55 -17.45
CA ALA A 86 5.25 26.38 -16.89
C ALA A 86 5.23 25.23 -15.86
N THR A 87 4.49 25.41 -14.76
CA THR A 87 4.36 24.42 -13.68
C THR A 87 4.02 23.03 -14.19
N THR A 88 3.09 22.92 -15.14
CA THR A 88 2.72 21.63 -15.76
C THR A 88 3.91 20.97 -16.45
N THR A 89 4.72 21.73 -17.18
CA THR A 89 5.94 21.24 -17.85
C THR A 89 6.97 20.78 -16.83
N THR A 90 7.22 21.58 -15.79
CA THR A 90 8.15 21.23 -14.70
C THR A 90 7.75 19.91 -14.06
N TRP A 91 6.48 19.73 -13.70
CA TRP A 91 6.02 18.50 -13.08
C TRP A 91 6.04 17.30 -14.04
N THR A 92 5.43 17.43 -15.21
CA THR A 92 5.19 16.28 -16.10
C THR A 92 6.42 15.85 -16.90
N ARG A 93 7.32 16.78 -17.23
CA ARG A 93 8.48 16.51 -18.10
C ARG A 93 9.81 16.45 -17.37
N ILE A 94 9.92 17.03 -16.17
CA ILE A 94 11.18 17.09 -15.43
C ILE A 94 11.08 16.27 -14.14
N ILE A 95 10.18 16.66 -13.23
CA ILE A 95 10.17 16.11 -11.87
C ILE A 95 9.59 14.70 -11.82
N LEU A 96 8.37 14.47 -12.33
CA LEU A 96 7.71 13.16 -12.22
C LEU A 96 8.48 12.04 -12.95
N PRO A 97 9.02 12.26 -14.17
CA PRO A 97 9.83 11.23 -14.83
C PRO A 97 11.05 10.79 -14.02
N GLN A 98 11.65 11.69 -13.22
CA GLN A 98 12.77 11.37 -12.34
C GLN A 98 12.31 10.76 -11.00
N ALA A 99 11.20 11.25 -10.44
CA ALA A 99 10.67 10.78 -9.18
C ALA A 99 10.09 9.35 -9.29
N ILE A 100 9.29 9.06 -10.33
CA ILE A 100 8.54 7.79 -10.46
C ILE A 100 9.44 6.55 -10.39
N PRO A 101 10.55 6.43 -11.15
CA PRO A 101 11.46 5.29 -11.06
C PRO A 101 11.97 5.02 -9.64
N THR A 102 12.14 6.07 -8.83
CA THR A 102 12.56 5.97 -7.42
C THR A 102 11.53 5.26 -6.55
N VAL A 103 10.25 5.45 -6.86
CA VAL A 103 9.13 5.03 -6.01
C VAL A 103 8.70 3.61 -6.33
N ILE A 104 8.89 3.15 -7.58
CA ILE A 104 8.45 1.82 -8.06
C ILE A 104 8.90 0.67 -7.14
N PRO A 105 10.18 0.57 -6.71
CA PRO A 105 10.59 -0.53 -5.83
C PRO A 105 9.84 -0.56 -4.50
N ALA A 106 9.60 0.62 -3.91
CA ALA A 106 8.85 0.73 -2.66
C ALA A 106 7.38 0.32 -2.83
N LEU A 107 6.73 0.73 -3.93
CA LEU A 107 5.36 0.31 -4.25
C LEU A 107 5.27 -1.21 -4.43
N GLY A 108 6.24 -1.80 -5.12
CA GLY A 108 6.33 -3.25 -5.28
C GLY A 108 6.43 -3.98 -3.94
N ASN A 109 7.25 -3.49 -3.02
CA ASN A 109 7.36 -4.06 -1.68
C ASN A 109 6.04 -3.97 -0.90
N TYR A 110 5.33 -2.83 -0.98
CA TYR A 110 4.02 -2.69 -0.35
C TYR A 110 2.96 -3.58 -0.98
N LEU A 111 3.01 -3.83 -2.29
CA LEU A 111 2.11 -4.79 -2.94
C LEU A 111 2.28 -6.21 -2.38
N VAL A 112 3.53 -6.65 -2.21
CA VAL A 112 3.83 -7.97 -1.62
C VAL A 112 3.42 -8.03 -0.14
N ALA A 113 3.62 -6.94 0.60
CA ALA A 113 3.17 -6.85 1.99
C ALA A 113 1.63 -6.91 2.09
N MET A 114 0.92 -6.16 1.25
CA MET A 114 -0.55 -6.13 1.21
C MET A 114 -1.12 -7.51 0.88
N PHE A 115 -0.48 -8.25 -0.04
CA PHE A 115 -0.86 -9.63 -0.33
C PHE A 115 -0.71 -10.55 0.90
N LYS A 116 0.35 -10.38 1.69
CA LYS A 116 0.59 -11.13 2.93
C LYS A 116 -0.34 -10.74 4.07
N ASP A 117 -0.89 -9.53 4.05
CA ASP A 117 -1.88 -9.05 5.02
C ASP A 117 -3.31 -9.43 4.64
N ALA A 118 -3.58 -9.84 3.39
CA ALA A 118 -4.91 -10.25 2.94
C ALA A 118 -5.57 -11.35 3.81
N PRO A 119 -4.85 -12.34 4.38
CA PRO A 119 -5.41 -13.29 5.33
C PRO A 119 -6.11 -12.66 6.54
N LEU A 120 -5.72 -11.45 6.95
CA LEU A 120 -6.40 -10.74 8.05
C LEU A 120 -7.87 -10.48 7.73
N LEU A 121 -8.24 -10.43 6.44
CA LEU A 121 -9.63 -10.22 6.03
C LEU A 121 -10.56 -11.39 6.40
N SER A 122 -10.02 -12.59 6.64
CA SER A 122 -10.81 -13.73 7.15
C SER A 122 -11.50 -13.40 8.49
N THR A 123 -10.86 -12.56 9.30
CA THR A 123 -11.40 -12.11 10.61
C THR A 123 -12.65 -11.26 10.48
N ILE A 124 -12.87 -10.64 9.30
CA ILE A 124 -14.08 -9.90 8.96
C ILE A 124 -14.90 -10.63 7.91
N THR A 125 -14.82 -11.97 7.88
CA THR A 125 -15.66 -12.88 7.07
C THR A 125 -15.43 -12.83 5.55
N VAL A 126 -14.33 -12.23 5.09
CA VAL A 126 -13.95 -12.31 3.67
C VAL A 126 -13.44 -13.72 3.37
N ILE A 127 -13.97 -14.34 2.32
CA ILE A 127 -13.47 -15.63 1.84
C ILE A 127 -12.24 -15.38 0.95
N GLU A 128 -11.07 -15.49 1.55
CA GLU A 128 -9.77 -15.53 0.87
C GLU A 128 -9.10 -16.91 0.99
N LEU A 129 -7.81 -17.03 0.68
CA LEU A 129 -7.10 -18.31 0.62
C LEU A 129 -7.05 -19.04 1.98
N LEU A 130 -6.79 -18.32 3.08
CA LEU A 130 -6.75 -18.91 4.42
C LEU A 130 -8.15 -19.32 4.88
N ALA A 131 -9.18 -18.52 4.63
CA ALA A 131 -10.58 -18.85 4.90
C ALA A 131 -11.05 -20.07 4.07
N ALA A 132 -10.58 -20.20 2.83
CA ALA A 132 -10.85 -21.39 2.01
C ALA A 132 -10.19 -22.64 2.62
N ALA A 133 -8.96 -22.53 3.12
CA ALA A 133 -8.29 -23.61 3.84
C ALA A 133 -9.02 -23.98 5.14
N ASP A 134 -9.49 -22.97 5.89
CA ASP A 134 -10.29 -23.18 7.10
C ASP A 134 -11.60 -23.93 6.81
N ARG A 135 -12.25 -23.61 5.68
CA ARG A 135 -13.44 -24.35 5.23
C ARG A 135 -13.11 -25.80 4.88
N VAL A 136 -11.98 -26.06 4.21
CA VAL A 136 -11.56 -27.43 3.85
C VAL A 136 -11.23 -28.25 5.10
N GLN A 137 -10.50 -27.67 6.07
CA GLN A 137 -10.21 -28.39 7.30
C GLN A 137 -11.46 -28.65 8.13
N ALA A 138 -12.45 -27.75 8.14
CA ALA A 138 -13.70 -27.95 8.88
C ALA A 138 -14.53 -29.14 8.36
N ILE A 139 -14.47 -29.44 7.05
CA ILE A 139 -15.20 -30.58 6.45
C ILE A 139 -14.38 -31.87 6.38
N THR A 140 -13.05 -31.78 6.30
CA THR A 140 -12.16 -32.96 6.14
C THR A 140 -11.46 -33.36 7.44
N PHE A 141 -11.45 -32.50 8.45
CA PHE A 141 -10.66 -32.59 9.68
C PHE A 141 -9.14 -32.69 9.45
N ARG A 142 -8.67 -32.29 8.27
CA ARG A 142 -7.24 -32.34 7.85
C ARG A 142 -6.62 -30.95 7.90
N SER A 143 -6.43 -30.45 9.12
CA SER A 143 -5.92 -29.10 9.36
C SER A 143 -4.50 -28.89 8.82
N THR A 144 -3.61 -29.84 9.08
CA THR A 144 -2.21 -29.76 8.64
C THR A 144 -2.11 -29.64 7.13
N GLU A 145 -2.82 -30.47 6.37
CA GLU A 145 -2.75 -30.47 4.91
C GLU A 145 -3.39 -29.21 4.31
N ALA A 146 -4.54 -28.77 4.83
CA ALA A 146 -5.22 -27.58 4.36
C ALA A 146 -4.36 -26.31 4.55
N TYR A 147 -3.82 -26.10 5.76
CA TYR A 147 -3.01 -24.92 6.05
C TYR A 147 -1.61 -24.99 5.43
N THR A 148 -1.01 -26.18 5.31
CA THR A 148 0.25 -26.35 4.58
C THR A 148 0.06 -26.01 3.10
N MET A 149 -1.04 -26.46 2.48
CA MET A 149 -1.35 -26.14 1.08
C MET A 149 -1.56 -24.63 0.89
N ALA A 150 -2.30 -23.98 1.79
CA ALA A 150 -2.46 -22.53 1.77
C ALA A 150 -1.10 -21.82 1.86
N GLY A 151 -0.22 -22.26 2.77
CA GLY A 151 1.14 -21.73 2.91
C GLY A 151 1.97 -21.90 1.64
N VAL A 152 1.93 -23.08 1.01
CA VAL A 152 2.60 -23.35 -0.27
C VAL A 152 2.08 -22.42 -1.37
N LEU A 153 0.77 -22.23 -1.49
CA LEU A 153 0.16 -21.33 -2.46
C LEU A 153 0.55 -19.86 -2.20
N PHE A 154 0.59 -19.45 -0.93
CA PHE A 154 1.09 -18.12 -0.55
C PHE A 154 2.55 -17.93 -0.97
N LEU A 155 3.41 -18.93 -0.77
CA LEU A 155 4.81 -18.88 -1.18
C LEU A 155 4.96 -18.89 -2.70
N ALA A 156 4.15 -19.69 -3.41
CA ALA A 156 4.15 -19.78 -4.87
C ALA A 156 3.82 -18.44 -5.54
N VAL A 157 3.03 -17.57 -4.89
CA VAL A 157 2.78 -16.21 -5.36
C VAL A 157 3.81 -15.22 -4.80
N SER A 158 4.07 -15.27 -3.50
CA SER A 158 4.93 -14.28 -2.81
C SER A 158 6.38 -14.30 -3.30
N ILE A 159 6.95 -15.48 -3.58
CA ILE A 159 8.35 -15.59 -4.01
C ILE A 159 8.55 -14.98 -5.40
N PRO A 160 7.77 -15.34 -6.45
CA PRO A 160 7.85 -14.67 -7.75
C PRO A 160 7.58 -13.17 -7.68
N SER A 161 6.57 -12.73 -6.92
CA SER A 161 6.29 -11.30 -6.77
C SER A 161 7.48 -10.57 -6.13
N ALA A 162 8.05 -11.10 -5.06
CA ALA A 162 9.25 -10.51 -4.44
C ALA A 162 10.48 -10.54 -5.38
N ALA A 163 10.63 -11.58 -6.20
CA ALA A 163 11.70 -11.65 -7.19
C ALA A 163 11.53 -10.60 -8.29
N LEU A 164 10.30 -10.39 -8.77
CA LEU A 164 9.96 -9.34 -9.74
C LEU A 164 10.26 -7.95 -9.17
N VAL A 165 9.88 -7.69 -7.92
CA VAL A 165 10.19 -6.41 -7.25
C VAL A 165 11.70 -6.19 -7.14
N ARG A 166 12.47 -7.22 -6.75
CA ARG A 166 13.94 -7.14 -6.73
C ARG A 166 14.55 -6.92 -8.10
N TYR A 167 13.97 -7.49 -9.16
CA TYR A 167 14.40 -7.24 -10.53
C TYR A 167 14.15 -5.78 -10.93
N LEU A 168 12.97 -5.24 -10.64
CA LEU A 168 12.65 -3.82 -10.88
C LEU A 168 13.59 -2.91 -10.10
N GLU A 169 13.87 -3.22 -8.83
CA GLU A 169 14.83 -2.48 -8.02
C GLU A 169 16.21 -2.41 -8.68
N ARG A 170 16.75 -3.54 -9.15
CA ARG A 170 18.05 -3.56 -9.85
C ARG A 170 18.03 -2.75 -11.15
N ARG A 171 16.95 -2.83 -11.92
CA ARG A 171 16.79 -2.10 -13.17
C ARG A 171 16.80 -0.58 -12.96
N PHE A 172 16.03 -0.09 -11.98
CA PHE A 172 15.94 1.35 -11.70
C PHE A 172 17.08 1.91 -10.84
N ARG A 173 17.82 1.04 -10.13
CA ARG A 173 19.03 1.45 -9.39
C ARG A 173 20.23 1.72 -10.31
N TYR A 174 20.28 1.10 -11.50
CA TYR A 174 21.37 1.29 -12.47
C TYR A 174 21.35 2.65 -13.19
N GLU A 175 20.22 3.36 -13.20
CA GLU A 175 20.14 4.73 -13.76
C GLU A 175 20.81 5.79 -12.84
N ARG A 176 21.52 5.38 -11.79
CA ARG A 176 22.09 6.26 -10.75
C ARG A 176 23.59 6.07 -10.45
N ALA A 177 24.31 5.27 -11.21
CA ALA A 177 25.77 5.16 -11.12
C ALA A 177 26.40 5.70 -12.40
#